data_AF-A0A5J4XL11-F1
#
_entry.id   AF-A0A5J4XL11-F1
#
_cell.length_a   1.000
_cell.length_b   1.000
_cell.length_c   1.000
_cell.angle_alpha   90.00
_cell.angle_beta   90.00
_cell.angle_gamma   90.00
#
_symmetry.space_group_name_H-M   'P 1'
#
loop_
_entity.id
_entity.type
_entity.pdbx_description
1 polymer ?
#
loop_
_entity_poly.entity_id
_entity_poly.type
_entity_poly.pdbx_seq_one_letter_code
_entity_poly.pdbx_strand_id
1 'polypeptide(L)'
;MNDLLDTFRKNETPSRLYSAADLEAGPPPPEQDAANDKQMDAFFKEVAAIKVQFATIKEAQDKLLAAHDRTKTITRSADIMEIRETMQDDMNEVSRIAHSIKSRLEHLQRESRSASSTELQVVERRAHIVTGRKPSREEVDHLIDTGESESIFKKAILKQGRGHALDAMAEIQERHEAVRDLEQSLTGLQQIFLDMSVLVDAQGEMLDNIEQQVGKARVSVETGVTELASAKTYQKSSRRWMCWAAALVLVIAVVIVVAVVVAVKH
;
A
#
# COMPACT_ATOMS: atom_id res chain seq x y z
N MET A 1 -32.85 53.50 -43.56
CA MET A 1 -31.44 53.81 -43.24
C MET A 1 -31.36 54.12 -41.75
N ASN A 2 -31.23 53.11 -40.90
CA ASN A 2 -30.94 53.28 -39.46
C ASN A 2 -30.60 51.94 -38.80
N ASP A 3 -29.68 51.16 -39.39
CA ASP A 3 -29.32 49.85 -38.82
C ASP A 3 -27.84 49.46 -39.04
N LEU A 4 -26.95 50.46 -39.12
CA LEU A 4 -25.50 50.25 -39.26
C LEU A 4 -24.66 51.03 -38.23
N LEU A 5 -25.29 51.69 -37.25
CA LEU A 5 -24.58 52.41 -36.19
C LEU A 5 -24.80 51.82 -34.79
N ASP A 6 -25.71 50.86 -34.62
CA ASP A 6 -25.99 50.23 -33.32
C ASP A 6 -25.08 49.02 -33.03
N THR A 7 -24.47 48.44 -34.08
CA THR A 7 -23.49 47.36 -33.97
C THR A 7 -22.09 47.83 -33.60
N PHE A 8 -21.79 49.12 -33.69
CA PHE A 8 -20.49 49.68 -33.25
C PHE A 8 -20.47 50.16 -31.80
N ARG A 9 -21.60 50.16 -31.09
CA ARG A 9 -21.69 50.60 -29.69
C ARG A 9 -21.60 49.46 -28.66
N LYS A 10 -21.57 48.20 -29.10
CA LYS A 10 -21.62 47.03 -28.21
C LYS A 10 -20.29 46.34 -27.91
N ASN A 11 -19.16 46.91 -28.33
CA ASN A 11 -17.83 46.33 -28.04
C ASN A 11 -16.90 47.26 -27.25
N GLU A 12 -17.45 48.18 -26.46
CA GLU A 12 -16.70 48.78 -25.37
C GLU A 12 -16.64 47.76 -24.24
N THR A 13 -15.54 47.00 -24.19
CA THR A 13 -15.00 46.46 -22.94
C THR A 13 -15.24 47.48 -21.83
N PRO A 14 -15.87 47.11 -20.70
CA PRO A 14 -15.91 48.01 -19.56
C PRO A 14 -14.49 48.10 -19.04
N SER A 15 -13.75 49.08 -19.55
CA SER A 15 -12.61 49.65 -18.87
C SER A 15 -13.20 50.19 -17.58
N ARG A 16 -13.20 49.36 -16.53
CA ARG A 16 -13.34 49.82 -15.15
C ARG A 16 -12.18 50.76 -14.93
N LEU A 17 -12.39 52.02 -15.31
CA LEU A 17 -11.56 53.13 -14.93
C LEU A 17 -11.73 53.21 -13.41
N TYR A 18 -10.80 52.61 -12.69
CA TYR A 18 -10.73 52.73 -11.24
C TYR A 18 -10.71 54.23 -10.93
N SER A 19 -11.76 54.68 -10.26
CA SER A 19 -11.86 56.05 -9.75
C SER A 19 -10.67 56.30 -8.83
N ALA A 20 -9.99 57.43 -8.98
CA ALA A 20 -8.87 57.79 -8.11
C ALA A 20 -9.25 57.93 -6.62
N ALA A 21 -10.55 57.91 -6.30
CA ALA A 21 -11.06 57.90 -4.92
C ALA A 21 -11.12 56.49 -4.29
N ASP A 22 -11.02 55.41 -5.08
CA ASP A 22 -11.03 54.02 -4.60
C ASP A 22 -9.60 53.48 -4.32
N LEU A 23 -8.59 54.35 -4.34
CA LEU A 23 -7.18 53.99 -4.12
C LEU A 23 -6.82 53.69 -2.65
N GLU A 24 -7.67 54.07 -1.69
CA GLU A 24 -7.50 53.74 -0.26
C GLU A 24 -8.34 52.55 0.20
N ALA A 25 -9.38 52.19 -0.55
CA ALA A 25 -10.07 50.93 -0.34
C ALA A 25 -9.15 49.84 -0.89
N GLY A 26 -8.43 49.15 0.01
CA GLY A 26 -7.78 47.90 -0.33
C GLY A 26 -8.77 46.99 -1.09
N PRO A 27 -8.27 46.11 -1.97
CA PRO A 27 -9.16 45.16 -2.62
C PRO A 27 -9.95 44.43 -1.53
N PRO A 28 -11.21 44.04 -1.79
CA PRO A 28 -11.95 43.23 -0.83
C PRO A 28 -11.04 42.07 -0.39
N PRO A 29 -11.02 41.73 0.93
CA PRO A 29 -10.24 40.60 1.42
C PRO A 29 -10.50 39.41 0.51
N PRO A 30 -9.51 38.56 0.27
CA PRO A 30 -9.69 37.42 -0.62
C PRO A 30 -11.01 36.74 -0.23
N GLU A 31 -11.92 36.60 -1.20
CA GLU A 31 -12.85 35.50 -1.12
C GLU A 31 -11.93 34.30 -1.00
N GLN A 32 -11.77 33.78 0.23
CA GLN A 32 -11.24 32.45 0.44
C GLN A 32 -12.08 31.59 -0.48
N ASP A 33 -11.48 31.17 -1.60
CA ASP A 33 -12.12 30.28 -2.54
C ASP A 33 -12.40 29.01 -1.74
N ALA A 34 -13.57 28.92 -1.12
CA ALA A 34 -13.98 27.80 -0.29
C ALA A 34 -13.91 26.48 -1.07
N ALA A 35 -13.77 26.56 -2.39
CA ALA A 35 -13.45 25.46 -3.28
C ALA A 35 -12.03 24.88 -3.06
N ASN A 36 -11.00 25.70 -2.86
CA ASN A 36 -9.63 25.20 -2.69
C ASN A 36 -9.40 24.61 -1.28
N ASP A 37 -9.98 25.22 -0.25
CA ASP A 37 -10.00 24.67 1.11
C ASP A 37 -10.66 23.29 1.15
N LYS A 38 -11.84 23.15 0.50
CA LYS A 38 -12.52 21.86 0.38
C LYS A 38 -11.70 20.83 -0.40
N GLN A 39 -10.91 21.26 -1.37
CA GLN A 39 -10.08 20.37 -2.18
C GLN A 39 -8.89 19.85 -1.36
N MET A 40 -8.26 20.69 -0.54
CA MET A 40 -7.20 20.26 0.39
C MET A 40 -7.74 19.39 1.52
N ASP A 41 -8.91 19.70 2.08
CA ASP A 41 -9.57 18.85 3.07
C ASP A 41 -9.87 17.44 2.51
N ALA A 42 -10.36 17.37 1.26
CA ALA A 42 -10.60 16.10 0.59
C ALA A 42 -9.29 15.31 0.40
N PHE A 43 -8.22 15.99 -0.03
CA PHE A 43 -6.88 15.40 -0.16
C PHE A 43 -6.38 14.82 1.17
N PHE A 44 -6.40 15.58 2.27
CA PHE A 44 -5.92 15.11 3.55
C PHE A 44 -6.74 13.94 4.10
N LYS A 45 -8.06 13.94 3.84
CA LYS A 45 -8.93 12.81 4.17
C LYS A 45 -8.56 11.56 3.37
N GLU A 46 -8.24 11.71 2.09
CA GLU A 46 -7.76 10.62 1.24
C GLU A 46 -6.43 10.05 1.79
N VAL A 47 -5.46 10.93 2.09
CA VAL A 47 -4.16 10.57 2.68
C VAL A 47 -4.34 9.83 4.01
N ALA A 48 -5.20 10.32 4.89
CA ALA A 48 -5.49 9.67 6.17
C ALA A 48 -6.07 8.27 5.96
N ALA A 49 -6.99 8.11 5.01
CA ALA A 49 -7.56 6.81 4.69
C ALA A 49 -6.51 5.84 4.10
N ILE A 50 -5.57 6.32 3.28
CA ILE A 50 -4.46 5.48 2.78
C ILE A 50 -3.54 5.07 3.94
N LYS A 51 -3.24 5.97 4.88
CA LYS A 51 -2.47 5.64 6.09
C LYS A 51 -3.12 4.54 6.93
N VAL A 52 -4.45 4.58 7.07
CA VAL A 52 -5.21 3.51 7.77
C VAL A 52 -5.06 2.18 7.03
N GLN A 53 -5.28 2.17 5.71
CA GLN A 53 -5.12 0.95 4.89
C GLN A 53 -3.70 0.37 4.98
N PHE A 54 -2.69 1.23 5.05
CA PHE A 54 -1.31 0.78 5.22
C PHE A 54 -1.05 0.15 6.59
N ALA A 55 -1.62 0.71 7.66
CA ALA A 55 -1.54 0.09 8.99
C ALA A 55 -2.17 -1.31 8.99
N THR A 56 -3.30 -1.48 8.29
CA THR A 56 -3.94 -2.79 8.11
C THR A 56 -3.05 -3.77 7.34
N ILE A 57 -2.37 -3.33 6.25
CA ILE A 57 -1.41 -4.18 5.53
C ILE A 57 -0.28 -4.64 6.45
N LYS A 58 0.29 -3.75 7.26
CA LYS A 58 1.36 -4.11 8.21
C LYS A 58 0.90 -5.17 9.20
N GLU A 59 -0.32 -5.03 9.72
CA GLU A 59 -0.89 -6.02 10.64
C GLU A 59 -1.10 -7.38 9.95
N ALA A 60 -1.66 -7.40 8.74
CA ALA A 60 -1.82 -8.63 7.96
C ALA A 60 -0.47 -9.29 7.67
N GLN A 61 0.56 -8.48 7.41
CA GLN A 61 1.92 -8.99 7.21
C GLN A 61 2.51 -9.62 8.49
N ASP A 62 2.37 -8.98 9.64
CA ASP A 62 2.88 -9.52 10.90
C ASP A 62 2.23 -10.88 11.22
N LYS A 63 0.94 -11.03 10.90
CA LYS A 63 0.24 -12.32 10.99
C LYS A 63 0.84 -13.35 10.04
N LEU A 64 1.12 -12.97 8.79
CA LEU A 64 1.71 -13.86 7.81
C LEU A 64 3.12 -14.33 8.22
N LEU A 65 3.95 -13.43 8.75
CA LEU A 65 5.29 -13.76 9.27
C LEU A 65 5.20 -14.72 10.46
N ALA A 66 4.27 -14.49 11.37
CA ALA A 66 4.02 -15.38 12.50
C ALA A 66 3.50 -16.75 12.07
N ALA A 67 2.60 -16.81 11.09
CA ALA A 67 2.07 -18.04 10.52
C ALA A 67 3.19 -18.89 9.88
N HIS A 68 4.05 -18.26 9.08
CA HIS A 68 5.21 -18.93 8.49
C HIS A 68 6.19 -19.48 9.52
N ASP A 69 6.48 -18.71 10.58
CA ASP A 69 7.41 -19.19 11.61
C ASP A 69 6.84 -20.41 12.33
N ARG A 70 5.51 -20.45 12.55
CA ARG A 70 4.82 -21.65 13.05
C ARG A 70 5.00 -22.85 12.13
N THR A 71 4.92 -22.67 10.81
CA THR A 71 5.10 -23.77 9.84
C THR A 71 6.44 -24.49 10.00
N LYS A 72 7.53 -23.77 10.32
CA LYS A 72 8.86 -24.37 10.50
C LYS A 72 8.93 -25.42 11.62
N THR A 73 8.02 -25.35 12.59
CA THR A 73 8.05 -26.19 13.81
C THR A 73 7.02 -27.31 13.80
N ILE A 74 6.07 -27.28 12.87
CA ILE A 74 4.94 -28.21 12.82
C ILE A 74 5.29 -29.40 11.93
N THR A 75 5.02 -30.61 12.42
CA THR A 75 5.32 -31.86 11.71
C THR A 75 4.05 -32.61 11.26
N ARG A 76 2.87 -32.13 11.63
CA ARG A 76 1.58 -32.75 11.26
C ARG A 76 1.03 -32.15 9.98
N SER A 77 0.68 -33.02 9.03
CA SER A 77 0.18 -32.59 7.71
C SER A 77 -1.13 -31.80 7.77
N ALA A 78 -1.99 -32.05 8.76
CA ALA A 78 -3.25 -31.31 8.94
C ALA A 78 -3.01 -29.86 9.38
N ASP A 79 -2.16 -29.66 10.39
CA ASP A 79 -1.81 -28.35 10.94
C ASP A 79 -1.07 -27.47 9.91
N ILE A 80 -0.23 -28.08 9.04
CA ILE A 80 0.44 -27.35 7.95
C ILE A 80 -0.58 -26.90 6.88
N MET A 81 -1.60 -27.70 6.58
CA MET A 81 -2.65 -27.34 5.63
C MET A 81 -3.50 -26.17 6.12
N GLU A 82 -3.84 -26.18 7.42
CA GLU A 82 -4.58 -25.09 8.06
C GLU A 82 -3.79 -23.76 8.00
N ILE A 83 -2.48 -23.81 8.27
CA ILE A 83 -1.61 -22.64 8.17
C ILE A 83 -1.47 -22.17 6.72
N ARG A 84 -1.42 -23.08 5.76
CA ARG A 84 -1.36 -22.73 4.33
C ARG A 84 -2.63 -21.99 3.89
N GLU A 85 -3.80 -22.46 4.30
CA GLU A 85 -5.08 -21.83 3.97
C GLU A 85 -5.15 -20.41 4.55
N THR A 86 -4.81 -20.24 5.82
CA THR A 86 -4.76 -18.92 6.47
C THR A 86 -3.75 -17.98 5.82
N MET A 87 -2.54 -18.45 5.50
CA MET A 87 -1.53 -17.63 4.80
C MET A 87 -1.98 -17.21 3.40
N GLN A 88 -2.68 -18.09 2.68
CA GLN A 88 -3.20 -17.77 1.35
C GLN A 88 -4.28 -16.68 1.41
N ASP A 89 -5.14 -16.73 2.43
CA ASP A 89 -6.17 -15.72 2.67
C ASP A 89 -5.56 -14.37 3.06
N ASP A 90 -4.60 -14.36 4.00
CA ASP A 90 -3.86 -13.16 4.41
C ASP A 90 -3.14 -12.51 3.20
N MET A 91 -2.55 -13.30 2.30
CA MET A 91 -1.88 -12.79 1.08
C MET A 91 -2.86 -12.18 0.08
N ASN A 92 -4.04 -12.78 -0.08
CA ASN A 92 -5.10 -12.24 -0.93
C ASN A 92 -5.61 -10.89 -0.36
N GLU A 93 -5.72 -10.77 0.96
CA GLU A 93 -6.06 -9.53 1.63
C GLU A 93 -4.99 -8.45 1.40
N VAL A 94 -3.72 -8.76 1.64
CA VAL A 94 -2.59 -7.85 1.40
C VAL A 94 -2.60 -7.36 -0.06
N SER A 95 -2.74 -8.28 -1.02
CA SER A 95 -2.79 -7.95 -2.45
C SER A 95 -3.95 -7.03 -2.81
N ARG A 96 -5.12 -7.23 -2.21
CA ARG A 96 -6.31 -6.40 -2.45
C ARG A 96 -6.12 -4.98 -1.91
N ILE A 97 -5.59 -4.86 -0.69
CA ILE A 97 -5.35 -3.54 -0.08
C ILE A 97 -4.23 -2.82 -0.83
N ALA A 98 -3.18 -3.53 -1.25
CA ALA A 98 -2.09 -2.99 -2.06
C ALA A 98 -2.59 -2.34 -3.37
N HIS A 99 -3.45 -3.04 -4.10
CA HIS A 99 -4.07 -2.50 -5.32
C HIS A 99 -4.97 -1.29 -5.02
N SER A 100 -5.70 -1.31 -3.89
CA SER A 100 -6.51 -0.17 -3.46
C SER A 100 -5.64 1.06 -3.17
N ILE A 101 -4.55 0.90 -2.41
CA ILE A 101 -3.59 1.97 -2.11
C ILE A 101 -3.00 2.52 -3.40
N LYS A 102 -2.57 1.65 -4.34
CA LYS A 102 -2.03 2.08 -5.64
C LYS A 102 -3.02 2.95 -6.40
N SER A 103 -4.27 2.51 -6.53
CA SER A 103 -5.31 3.25 -7.26
C SER A 103 -5.53 4.65 -6.66
N ARG A 104 -5.61 4.73 -5.32
CA ARG A 104 -5.81 6.00 -4.61
C ARG A 104 -4.59 6.91 -4.67
N LEU A 105 -3.38 6.34 -4.63
CA LEU A 105 -2.13 7.08 -4.82
C LEU A 105 -2.05 7.67 -6.22
N GLU A 106 -2.39 6.91 -7.27
CA GLU A 106 -2.43 7.41 -8.63
C GLU A 106 -3.47 8.53 -8.80
N HIS A 107 -4.62 8.42 -8.14
CA HIS A 107 -5.63 9.48 -8.12
C HIS A 107 -5.07 10.75 -7.47
N LEU A 108 -4.50 10.64 -6.27
CA LEU A 108 -3.90 11.76 -5.56
C LEU A 108 -2.75 12.41 -6.32
N GLN A 109 -1.90 11.61 -7.00
CA GLN A 109 -0.83 12.15 -7.84
C GLN A 109 -1.36 12.99 -9.00
N ARG A 110 -2.47 12.56 -9.62
CA ARG A 110 -3.10 13.33 -10.71
C ARG A 110 -3.70 14.63 -10.17
N GLU A 111 -4.41 14.57 -9.05
CA GLU A 111 -5.02 15.75 -8.42
C GLU A 111 -3.97 16.73 -7.91
N SER A 112 -2.93 16.25 -7.22
CA SER A 112 -1.77 17.02 -6.75
C SER A 112 -1.09 17.80 -7.89
N ARG A 113 -0.81 17.14 -9.02
CA ARG A 113 -0.23 17.81 -10.20
C ARG A 113 -1.14 18.89 -10.75
N SER A 114 -2.45 18.64 -10.78
CA SER A 114 -3.42 19.63 -11.24
C SER A 114 -3.48 20.84 -10.31
N ALA A 115 -3.48 20.62 -8.99
CA ALA A 115 -3.47 21.66 -7.97
C ALA A 115 -2.21 22.52 -8.07
N SER A 116 -1.02 21.90 -8.13
CA SER A 116 0.24 22.62 -8.33
C SER A 116 0.24 23.49 -9.60
N SER A 117 -0.34 22.99 -10.70
CA SER A 117 -0.45 23.76 -11.95
C SER A 117 -1.39 24.97 -11.87
N THR A 118 -2.45 24.90 -11.07
CA THR A 118 -3.36 26.02 -10.83
C THR A 118 -2.73 27.05 -9.90
N GLU A 119 -2.00 26.60 -8.88
CA GLU A 119 -1.26 27.46 -7.96
C GLU A 119 -0.19 28.29 -8.69
N LEU A 120 0.57 27.66 -9.60
CA LEU A 120 1.53 28.35 -10.47
C LEU A 120 0.90 29.54 -11.22
N GLN A 121 -0.33 29.40 -11.71
CA GLN A 121 -1.04 30.46 -12.42
C GLN A 121 -1.50 31.60 -11.50
N VAL A 122 -1.87 31.29 -10.26
CA VAL A 122 -2.27 32.28 -9.25
C VAL A 122 -1.05 33.11 -8.84
N VAL A 123 0.06 32.45 -8.51
CA VAL A 123 1.33 33.09 -8.15
C VAL A 123 1.83 33.98 -9.28
N GLU A 124 1.83 33.49 -10.53
CA GLU A 124 2.23 34.26 -11.71
C GLU A 124 1.36 35.51 -11.90
N ARG A 125 0.04 35.37 -11.76
CA ARG A 125 -0.92 36.49 -11.89
C ARG A 125 -0.67 37.56 -10.81
N ARG A 126 -0.51 37.17 -9.54
CA ARG A 126 -0.29 38.11 -8.43
C ARG A 126 1.06 38.81 -8.55
N ALA A 127 2.11 38.08 -8.88
CA ALA A 127 3.42 38.66 -9.16
C ALA A 127 3.37 39.66 -10.33
N HIS A 128 2.58 39.37 -11.37
CA HIS A 128 2.39 40.29 -12.48
C HIS A 128 1.65 41.58 -12.08
N ILE A 129 0.55 41.47 -11.34
CA ILE A 129 -0.27 42.61 -10.88
C ILE A 129 0.54 43.57 -10.01
N VAL A 130 1.45 43.03 -9.20
CA VAL A 130 2.21 43.76 -8.18
C VAL A 130 3.48 44.38 -8.76
N THR A 131 4.13 43.71 -9.72
CA THR A 131 5.40 44.19 -10.31
C THR A 131 5.23 44.92 -11.64
N GLY A 132 4.08 44.77 -12.31
CA GLY A 132 3.80 45.33 -13.63
C GLY A 132 4.60 44.71 -14.78
N ARG A 133 5.36 43.63 -14.53
CA ARG A 133 6.05 42.84 -15.57
C ARG A 133 5.71 41.37 -15.42
N LYS A 134 5.77 40.61 -16.51
CA LYS A 134 5.61 39.16 -16.42
C LYS A 134 6.87 38.58 -15.75
N PRO A 135 6.78 37.89 -14.61
CA PRO A 135 7.94 37.28 -13.98
C PRO A 135 8.49 36.15 -14.88
N SER A 136 9.80 35.97 -14.87
CA SER A 136 10.43 34.83 -15.53
C SER A 136 10.07 33.52 -14.82
N ARG A 137 10.21 32.39 -15.51
CA ARG A 137 9.85 31.08 -14.95
C ARG A 137 10.71 30.74 -13.74
N GLU A 138 11.99 31.11 -13.78
CA GLU A 138 12.95 30.93 -12.69
C GLU A 138 12.60 31.81 -11.47
N GLU A 139 12.11 33.03 -11.69
CA GLU A 139 11.64 33.90 -10.60
C GLU A 139 10.38 33.31 -9.93
N VAL A 140 9.43 32.76 -10.70
CA VAL A 140 8.23 32.12 -10.15
C VAL A 140 8.59 30.86 -9.35
N ASP A 141 9.52 30.05 -9.85
CA ASP A 141 9.96 28.83 -9.18
C ASP A 141 10.63 29.13 -7.83
N HIS A 142 11.50 30.15 -7.78
CA HIS A 142 12.14 30.57 -6.53
C HIS A 142 11.13 31.07 -5.49
N LEU A 143 10.10 31.81 -5.91
CA LEU A 143 9.00 32.24 -5.04
C LEU A 143 8.23 31.06 -4.44
N ILE A 144 8.05 30.00 -5.22
CA ILE A 144 7.33 28.79 -4.81
C ILE A 144 8.20 27.85 -3.99
N ASP A 145 9.52 27.88 -4.13
CA ASP A 145 10.42 27.00 -3.34
C ASP A 145 10.77 27.64 -1.99
N THR A 146 11.01 28.95 -1.98
CA THR A 146 11.50 29.66 -0.78
C THR A 146 10.40 30.39 0.01
N GLY A 147 9.27 30.70 -0.62
CA GLY A 147 8.29 31.65 -0.09
C GLY A 147 8.82 33.09 0.06
N GLU A 148 10.13 33.30 -0.17
CA GLU A 148 10.84 34.52 0.14
C GLU A 148 10.92 35.39 -1.10
N SER A 149 10.10 36.44 -1.11
CA SER A 149 9.83 37.23 -2.30
C SER A 149 10.33 38.68 -2.17
N GLU A 150 11.29 38.90 -1.26
CA GLU A 150 11.81 40.21 -0.87
C GLU A 150 12.20 41.11 -2.05
N SER A 151 12.86 40.57 -3.08
CA SER A 151 13.37 41.38 -4.20
C SER A 151 12.27 41.81 -5.17
N ILE A 152 11.24 40.99 -5.35
CA ILE A 152 10.13 41.20 -6.28
C ILE A 152 9.09 42.13 -5.65
N PHE A 153 8.85 42.00 -4.35
CA PHE A 153 7.88 42.83 -3.63
C PHE A 153 8.43 44.15 -3.09
N LYS A 154 9.74 44.29 -2.83
CA LYS A 154 10.36 45.60 -2.50
C LYS A 154 10.04 46.67 -3.55
N LYS A 155 10.07 46.29 -4.83
CA LYS A 155 9.81 47.21 -5.96
C LYS A 155 8.34 47.60 -6.06
N ALA A 156 7.44 46.75 -5.58
CA ALA A 156 6.01 46.99 -5.60
C ALA A 156 5.53 47.83 -4.41
N ILE A 157 6.12 47.64 -3.23
CA ILE A 157 5.93 48.52 -2.07
C ILE A 157 6.28 49.97 -2.43
N LEU A 158 7.31 50.17 -3.25
CA LEU A 158 7.75 51.48 -3.72
C LEU A 158 6.85 52.11 -4.80
N LYS A 159 6.14 51.32 -5.61
CA LYS A 159 5.38 51.80 -6.78
C LYS A 159 3.86 51.81 -6.61
N GLN A 160 3.30 50.85 -5.91
CA GLN A 160 1.85 50.53 -5.93
C GLN A 160 1.21 50.60 -4.54
N GLY A 161 1.98 50.95 -3.51
CA GLY A 161 1.52 51.06 -2.14
C GLY A 161 1.74 49.78 -1.33
N ARG A 162 1.94 49.96 -0.02
CA ARG A 162 2.34 48.89 0.91
C ARG A 162 1.25 47.82 1.09
N GLY A 163 -0.03 48.20 0.99
CA GLY A 163 -1.17 47.30 1.20
C GLY A 163 -1.26 46.20 0.15
N HIS A 164 -1.31 46.54 -1.14
CA HIS A 164 -1.45 45.57 -2.23
C HIS A 164 -0.29 44.58 -2.35
N ALA A 165 0.94 45.03 -2.04
CA ALA A 165 2.11 44.18 -2.06
C ALA A 165 2.08 43.16 -0.91
N LEU A 166 1.71 43.57 0.31
CA LEU A 166 1.64 42.67 1.47
C LEU A 166 0.51 41.64 1.35
N ASP A 167 -0.63 42.04 0.78
CA ASP A 167 -1.78 41.15 0.60
C ASP A 167 -1.48 40.02 -0.40
N ALA A 168 -0.83 40.37 -1.51
CA ALA A 168 -0.38 39.38 -2.49
C ALA A 168 0.76 38.49 -1.97
N MET A 169 1.63 38.98 -1.07
CA MET A 169 2.63 38.13 -0.41
C MET A 169 1.96 37.11 0.53
N ALA A 170 0.98 37.57 1.33
CA ALA A 170 0.25 36.70 2.24
C ALA A 170 -0.47 35.58 1.48
N GLU A 171 -1.13 35.90 0.37
CA GLU A 171 -1.80 34.91 -0.50
C GLU A 171 -0.80 33.91 -1.09
N ILE A 172 0.33 34.37 -1.66
CA ILE A 172 1.34 33.46 -2.22
C ILE A 172 1.94 32.56 -1.14
N GLN A 173 2.15 33.07 0.07
CA GLN A 173 2.73 32.32 1.17
C GLN A 173 1.78 31.24 1.70
N GLU A 174 0.49 31.56 1.84
CA GLU A 174 -0.54 30.57 2.19
C GLU A 174 -0.62 29.45 1.14
N ARG A 175 -0.50 29.78 -0.15
CA ARG A 175 -0.44 28.78 -1.22
C ARG A 175 0.83 27.91 -1.15
N HIS A 176 1.98 28.52 -0.89
CA HIS A 176 3.24 27.80 -0.74
C HIS A 176 3.17 26.76 0.39
N GLU A 177 2.64 27.14 1.55
CA GLU A 177 2.49 26.22 2.68
C GLU A 177 1.58 25.03 2.35
N ALA A 178 0.46 25.27 1.67
CA ALA A 178 -0.46 24.22 1.24
C ALA A 178 0.20 23.23 0.25
N VAL A 179 0.95 23.74 -0.74
CA VAL A 179 1.68 22.90 -1.71
C VAL A 179 2.77 22.08 -1.02
N ARG A 180 3.51 22.69 -0.09
CA ARG A 180 4.58 22.03 0.66
C ARG A 180 4.05 20.84 1.49
N ASP A 181 2.90 21.02 2.15
CA ASP A 181 2.28 19.95 2.95
C ASP A 181 1.76 18.80 2.08
N LEU A 182 1.26 19.12 0.89
CA LEU A 182 0.85 18.15 -0.12
C LEU A 182 2.05 17.33 -0.62
N GLU A 183 3.18 17.97 -0.92
CA GLU A 183 4.40 17.32 -1.39
C GLU A 183 5.00 16.38 -0.35
N GLN A 184 5.06 16.81 0.91
CA GLN A 184 5.50 15.96 2.03
C GLN A 184 4.60 14.74 2.20
N SER A 185 3.29 14.94 2.14
CA SER A 185 2.32 13.85 2.27
C SER A 185 2.45 12.83 1.13
N LEU A 186 2.63 13.31 -0.10
CA LEU A 186 2.80 12.45 -1.28
C LEU A 186 4.10 11.65 -1.24
N THR A 187 5.19 12.29 -0.83
CA THR A 187 6.51 11.64 -0.66
C THR A 187 6.44 10.51 0.38
N GLY A 188 5.78 10.77 1.52
CA GLY A 188 5.56 9.74 2.53
C GLY A 188 4.74 8.56 2.01
N LEU A 189 3.71 8.81 1.19
CA LEU A 189 2.91 7.75 0.56
C LEU A 189 3.70 6.92 -0.47
N GLN A 190 4.61 7.54 -1.23
CA GLN A 190 5.48 6.82 -2.16
C GLN A 190 6.42 5.86 -1.44
N GLN A 191 7.01 6.29 -0.32
CA GLN A 191 7.87 5.43 0.49
C GLN A 191 7.10 4.21 1.04
N ILE A 192 5.90 4.45 1.56
CA ILE A 192 4.96 3.43 2.00
C ILE A 192 4.66 2.38 0.90
N PHE A 193 4.50 2.83 -0.35
CA PHE A 193 4.25 1.95 -1.49
C PHE A 193 5.49 1.12 -1.87
N LEU A 194 6.69 1.71 -1.84
CA LEU A 194 7.94 0.99 -2.09
C LEU A 194 8.20 -0.08 -1.03
N ASP A 195 7.99 0.25 0.24
CA ASP A 195 8.08 -0.72 1.34
C ASP A 195 7.12 -1.89 1.09
N MET A 196 5.85 -1.61 0.73
CA MET A 196 4.87 -2.66 0.41
C MET A 196 5.30 -3.56 -0.76
N SER A 197 5.90 -3.00 -1.81
CA SER A 197 6.37 -3.80 -2.97
C SER A 197 7.49 -4.77 -2.60
N VAL A 198 8.39 -4.38 -1.70
CA VAL A 198 9.44 -5.27 -1.18
C VAL A 198 8.84 -6.38 -0.30
N LEU A 199 7.83 -6.02 0.49
CA LEU A 199 7.20 -6.92 1.45
C LEU A 199 6.36 -8.01 0.78
N VAL A 200 5.68 -7.73 -0.36
CA VAL A 200 4.94 -8.73 -1.15
C VAL A 200 5.87 -9.70 -1.87
N ASP A 201 7.01 -9.22 -2.38
CA ASP A 201 7.98 -10.03 -3.13
C ASP A 201 8.66 -11.09 -2.24
N ALA A 202 9.06 -10.70 -1.03
CA ALA A 202 9.68 -11.60 -0.04
C ALA A 202 8.74 -12.73 0.44
N GLN A 203 7.42 -12.60 0.27
CA GLN A 203 6.43 -13.60 0.67
C GLN A 203 6.23 -14.70 -0.39
N GLY A 204 6.64 -14.47 -1.65
CA GLY A 204 6.57 -15.49 -2.72
C GLY A 204 7.51 -16.68 -2.47
N GLU A 205 8.75 -16.41 -2.05
CA GLU A 205 9.76 -17.44 -1.74
C GLU A 205 9.36 -18.32 -0.51
N MET A 206 8.51 -17.77 0.36
CA MET A 206 8.01 -18.44 1.55
C MET A 206 7.03 -19.58 1.22
N LEU A 207 6.16 -19.37 0.22
CA LEU A 207 5.16 -20.33 -0.25
C LEU A 207 5.80 -21.60 -0.83
N ASP A 208 6.87 -21.42 -1.60
CA ASP A 208 7.64 -22.54 -2.20
C ASP A 208 8.18 -23.50 -1.12
N ASN A 209 8.64 -22.94 0.00
CA ASN A 209 9.15 -23.73 1.12
C ASN A 209 8.04 -24.51 1.85
N ILE A 210 6.85 -23.91 2.01
CA ILE A 210 5.68 -24.59 2.58
C ILE A 210 5.19 -25.69 1.64
N GLU A 211 5.12 -25.43 0.34
CA GLU A 211 4.70 -26.40 -0.66
C GLU A 211 5.65 -27.62 -0.69
N GLN A 212 6.95 -27.38 -0.52
CA GLN A 212 7.93 -28.44 -0.36
C GLN A 212 7.73 -29.25 0.93
N GLN A 213 7.46 -28.59 2.06
CA GLN A 213 7.23 -29.27 3.35
C GLN A 213 5.93 -30.08 3.35
N VAL A 214 4.87 -29.55 2.75
CA VAL A 214 3.61 -30.23 2.47
C VAL A 214 3.83 -31.46 1.60
N GLY A 215 4.57 -31.31 0.49
CA GLY A 215 4.88 -32.41 -0.40
C GLY A 215 5.60 -33.55 0.32
N LYS A 216 6.60 -33.21 1.14
CA LYS A 216 7.33 -34.17 2.00
C LYS A 216 6.40 -34.85 3.00
N ALA A 217 5.55 -34.10 3.70
CA ALA A 217 4.62 -34.64 4.69
C ALA A 217 3.58 -35.57 4.06
N ARG A 218 3.07 -35.23 2.86
CA ARG A 218 2.18 -36.10 2.08
C ARG A 218 2.84 -37.43 1.74
N VAL A 219 4.06 -37.38 1.20
CA VAL A 219 4.83 -38.58 0.86
C VAL A 219 5.09 -39.44 2.10
N SER A 220 5.49 -38.83 3.23
CA SER A 220 5.72 -39.57 4.49
C SER A 220 4.46 -40.26 5.03
N VAL A 221 3.29 -39.62 4.94
CA VAL A 221 2.02 -40.24 5.36
C VAL A 221 1.65 -41.40 4.43
N GLU A 222 1.78 -41.21 3.12
CA GLU A 222 1.49 -42.26 2.14
C GLU A 222 2.40 -43.48 2.33
N THR A 223 3.71 -43.26 2.48
CA THR A 223 4.67 -44.33 2.80
C THR A 223 4.30 -45.02 4.12
N GLY A 224 4.02 -44.27 5.20
CA GLY A 224 3.63 -44.86 6.49
C GLY A 224 2.35 -45.70 6.42
N VAL A 225 1.36 -45.28 5.64
CA VAL A 225 0.12 -46.05 5.43
C VAL A 225 0.42 -47.35 4.68
N THR A 226 1.26 -47.31 3.64
CA THR A 226 1.65 -48.52 2.90
C THR A 226 2.47 -49.48 3.76
N GLU A 227 3.40 -48.98 4.57
CA GLU A 227 4.19 -49.80 5.51
C GLU A 227 3.31 -50.45 6.57
N LEU A 228 2.32 -49.72 7.11
CA LEU A 228 1.34 -50.29 8.05
C LEU A 228 0.48 -51.37 7.38
N ALA A 229 0.08 -51.17 6.13
CA ALA A 229 -0.67 -52.16 5.37
C ALA A 229 0.17 -53.44 5.15
N SER A 230 1.45 -53.29 4.77
CA SER A 230 2.40 -54.40 4.67
C SER A 230 2.65 -55.07 6.01
N ALA A 231 2.85 -54.32 7.10
CA ALA A 231 3.04 -54.88 8.43
C ALA A 231 1.83 -55.73 8.88
N LYS A 232 0.61 -55.28 8.56
CA LYS A 232 -0.63 -56.04 8.85
C LYS A 232 -0.71 -57.34 8.05
N THR A 233 -0.30 -57.35 6.78
CA THR A 233 -0.28 -58.58 5.97
C THR A 233 0.78 -59.57 6.47
N TYR A 234 1.98 -59.08 6.82
CA TYR A 234 3.02 -59.89 7.46
C TYR A 234 2.57 -60.45 8.81
N GLN A 235 1.89 -59.66 9.65
CA GLN A 235 1.37 -60.13 10.94
C GLN A 235 0.36 -61.27 10.77
N LYS A 236 -0.50 -61.21 9.74
CA LYS A 236 -1.50 -62.24 9.45
C LYS A 236 -0.86 -63.56 8.98
N SER A 237 0.17 -63.50 8.14
CA SER A 237 0.86 -64.71 7.66
C SER A 237 1.79 -65.31 8.73
N SER A 238 2.44 -64.47 9.53
CA SER A 238 3.32 -64.88 10.64
C SER A 238 2.57 -65.71 11.69
N ARG A 239 1.33 -65.35 12.03
CA ARG A 239 0.49 -66.15 12.94
C ARG A 239 0.28 -67.59 12.46
N ARG A 240 0.10 -67.79 11.15
CA ARG A 240 -0.06 -69.13 10.56
C ARG A 240 1.23 -69.92 10.71
N TRP A 241 2.36 -69.30 10.35
CA TRP A 241 3.68 -69.91 10.50
C TRP A 241 4.02 -70.24 11.96
N MET A 242 3.64 -69.39 12.91
CA MET A 242 3.85 -69.63 14.33
C MET A 242 3.05 -70.85 14.83
N CYS A 243 1.82 -71.05 14.36
CA CYS A 243 1.05 -72.27 14.66
C CYS A 243 1.69 -73.52 14.04
N TRP A 244 2.18 -73.45 12.79
CA TRP A 244 2.88 -74.57 12.16
C TRP A 244 4.19 -74.92 12.88
N ALA A 245 4.96 -73.91 13.28
CA ALA A 245 6.18 -74.10 14.07
C ALA A 245 5.88 -74.71 15.45
N ALA A 246 4.84 -74.23 16.15
CA ALA A 246 4.41 -74.79 17.43
C ALA A 246 3.95 -76.25 17.31
N ALA A 247 3.17 -76.58 16.27
CA ALA A 247 2.74 -77.96 16.01
C ALA A 247 3.93 -78.89 15.72
N LEU A 248 4.91 -78.43 14.93
CA LEU A 248 6.14 -79.18 14.65
C LEU A 248 6.92 -79.48 15.95
N VAL A 249 7.12 -78.47 16.81
CA VAL A 249 7.82 -78.63 18.09
C VAL A 249 7.11 -79.64 19.00
N LEU A 250 5.78 -79.61 19.04
CA LEU A 250 4.97 -80.54 19.84
C LEU A 250 5.14 -81.99 19.34
N VAL A 251 5.12 -82.21 18.02
CA VAL A 251 5.35 -83.53 17.42
C VAL A 251 6.74 -84.07 17.78
N ILE A 252 7.78 -83.25 17.66
CA ILE A 252 9.16 -83.64 18.03
C ILE A 252 9.22 -84.04 19.51
N ALA A 253 8.59 -83.29 20.41
CA ALA A 253 8.55 -83.62 21.83
C ALA A 253 7.89 -84.98 22.10
N VAL A 254 6.77 -85.28 21.43
CA VAL A 254 6.08 -86.57 21.54
C VAL A 254 6.97 -87.72 21.07
N VAL A 255 7.66 -87.56 19.93
CA VAL A 255 8.57 -88.58 19.39
C VAL A 255 9.71 -88.87 20.38
N ILE A 256 10.30 -87.84 20.98
CA ILE A 256 11.35 -87.99 22.00
C ILE A 256 10.82 -88.77 23.21
N VAL A 257 9.64 -88.42 23.72
CA VAL A 257 9.02 -89.12 24.86
C VAL A 257 8.79 -90.60 24.55
N VAL A 258 8.23 -90.91 23.37
CA VAL A 258 7.98 -92.30 22.95
C VAL A 258 9.30 -93.08 22.83
N ALA A 259 10.33 -92.49 22.21
CA ALA A 259 11.64 -93.13 22.08
C ALA A 259 12.25 -93.46 23.44
N VAL A 260 12.16 -92.55 24.42
CA VAL A 260 12.63 -92.78 25.79
C VAL A 260 11.82 -93.89 26.48
N VAL A 261 10.48 -93.89 26.37
CA VAL A 261 9.64 -94.92 26.99
C VAL A 261 9.90 -96.31 26.40
N VAL A 262 10.08 -96.41 25.08
CA VAL A 262 10.43 -97.67 24.42
C VAL A 262 11.82 -98.14 24.85
N ALA A 263 12.80 -97.25 24.91
CA ALA A 263 14.16 -97.58 25.34
C ALA A 263 14.25 -97.99 26.83
N VAL A 264 13.34 -97.51 27.69
CA VAL A 264 13.27 -97.91 29.10
C VAL A 264 12.49 -99.22 29.30
N LYS A 265 11.55 -99.54 28.38
CA LYS A 265 10.76 -100.78 28.44
C LYS A 265 11.46 -101.98 27.80
N HIS A 266 12.42 -101.76 26.91
CA HIS A 266 13.29 -102.78 26.34
C HIS A 266 14.56 -102.95 27.16
#